data_AF-A0A935GKI4-F1
#
_entry.id   AF-A0A935GKI4-F1
#
_cell.length_a   1.000
_cell.length_b   1.000
_cell.length_c   1.000
_cell.angle_alpha   90.00
_cell.angle_beta   90.00
_cell.angle_gamma   90.00
#
_symmetry.space_group_name_H-M   'P 1'
#
loop_
_entity.id
_entity.type
_entity.pdbx_description
1 polymer ?
#
loop_
_entity_poly.entity_id
_entity_poly.type
_entity_poly.pdbx_seq_one_letter_code
_entity_poly.pdbx_strand_id
1 'polypeptide(L)'
;MTATTDANFFSPPSRRFANPRTAIPIGLALAIATLALPARAATVYRCTDAQGDVAFSENPCGTGADRIELTDTPTNGLGMGVEGDFSETVQANRERAYERDVARHRQRIRELTRTRDDRLAALRARQADIGKTRDSAARRRLLAAEIRAVANDYNARLRLERDRLAQLVRPPGQRRP
;
A
#
# COMPACT_ATOMS: atom_id res chain seq x y z
N MET A 1 38.06 2.16 54.62
CA MET A 1 38.88 3.24 54.01
C MET A 1 39.63 2.57 52.87
N THR A 2 39.34 2.74 51.59
CA THR A 2 39.01 3.94 50.79
C THR A 2 38.10 3.55 49.62
N ALA A 3 37.31 4.52 49.16
CA ALA A 3 36.43 4.45 48.01
C ALA A 3 37.17 4.83 46.73
N THR A 4 36.77 4.26 45.59
CA THR A 4 36.91 4.94 44.29
C THR A 4 35.78 4.49 43.37
N THR A 5 34.93 5.46 43.08
CA THR A 5 33.75 5.42 42.22
C THR A 5 34.17 6.01 40.88
N ASP A 6 34.15 5.23 39.80
CA ASP A 6 34.25 5.79 38.45
C ASP A 6 32.92 5.57 37.71
N ALA A 7 32.14 6.65 37.71
CA ALA A 7 30.94 6.82 36.92
C ALA A 7 31.33 7.40 35.55
N ASN A 8 31.51 6.55 34.54
CA ASN A 8 31.58 7.02 33.16
C ASN A 8 30.17 7.17 32.59
N PHE A 9 29.73 8.42 32.63
CA PHE A 9 28.46 8.97 32.17
C PHE A 9 28.44 8.99 30.63
N PHE A 10 27.85 7.97 30.00
CA PHE A 10 27.61 7.97 28.55
C PHE A 10 26.26 8.64 28.26
N SER A 11 26.29 9.94 27.96
CA SER A 11 25.14 10.71 27.49
C SER A 11 24.89 10.46 25.99
N PRO A 12 23.72 9.95 25.57
CA PRO A 12 23.36 9.96 24.16
C PRO A 12 22.89 11.37 23.71
N PRO A 13 23.17 11.76 22.45
CA PRO A 13 22.82 13.08 21.94
C PRO A 13 21.32 13.26 21.76
N SER A 14 20.81 14.37 22.28
CA SER A 14 19.46 14.87 22.13
C SER A 14 19.19 15.28 20.66
N ARG A 15 18.53 14.41 19.91
CA ARG A 15 18.00 14.76 18.58
C ARG A 15 16.82 15.71 18.74
N ARG A 16 17.08 17.00 18.53
CA ARG A 16 16.06 18.03 18.33
C ARG A 16 15.34 17.76 17.00
N PHE A 17 14.13 17.22 17.06
CA PHE A 17 13.23 17.23 15.92
C PHE A 17 12.68 18.65 15.75
N ALA A 18 13.31 19.42 14.87
CA ALA A 18 12.74 20.64 14.34
C ALA A 18 11.60 20.25 13.39
N ASN A 19 10.36 20.45 13.82
CA ASN A 19 9.20 20.41 12.93
C ASN A 19 9.21 21.68 12.06
N PRO A 20 9.31 21.59 10.73
CA PRO A 20 9.08 22.74 9.88
C PRO A 20 7.58 23.08 9.92
N ARG A 21 7.30 24.28 10.41
CA ARG A 21 6.00 24.93 10.37
C ARG A 21 5.56 25.07 8.91
N THR A 22 4.41 24.47 8.63
CA THR A 22 3.36 24.90 7.71
C THR A 22 3.45 26.37 7.30
N ALA A 23 3.70 26.63 6.02
CA ALA A 23 3.23 27.80 5.29
C ALA A 23 3.48 27.59 3.79
N ILE A 24 2.52 27.00 3.08
CA ILE A 24 2.50 27.06 1.60
C ILE A 24 1.26 27.87 1.23
N PRO A 25 1.41 29.10 0.73
CA PRO A 25 0.29 29.87 0.21
C PRO A 25 -0.18 29.25 -1.12
N ILE A 26 -1.44 28.84 -1.13
CA ILE A 26 -2.16 28.38 -2.32
C ILE A 26 -2.42 29.62 -3.18
N GLY A 27 -1.71 29.72 -4.30
CA GLY A 27 -1.88 30.81 -5.25
C GLY A 27 -1.21 30.48 -6.58
N LEU A 28 -1.87 29.69 -7.42
CA LEU A 28 -1.79 29.83 -8.87
C LEU A 28 -2.93 29.04 -9.53
N ALA A 29 -4.00 29.76 -9.87
CA ALA A 29 -4.97 29.29 -10.84
C ALA A 29 -4.32 29.34 -12.22
N LEU A 30 -3.88 28.18 -12.74
CA LEU A 30 -3.42 28.05 -14.12
C LEU A 30 -4.55 27.41 -14.93
N ALA A 31 -5.29 28.26 -15.66
CA ALA A 31 -6.26 27.85 -16.64
C ALA A 31 -5.53 27.18 -17.82
N ILE A 32 -5.61 25.85 -17.90
CA ILE A 32 -5.15 25.09 -19.07
C ILE A 32 -6.31 25.05 -20.05
N ALA A 33 -6.26 25.94 -21.04
CA ALA A 33 -7.10 25.88 -22.23
C ALA A 33 -6.61 24.72 -23.11
N THR A 34 -7.24 23.55 -23.01
CA THR A 34 -7.03 22.43 -23.93
C THR A 34 -7.67 22.76 -25.28
N LEU A 35 -6.84 23.18 -26.24
CA LEU A 35 -7.17 23.22 -27.65
C LEU A 35 -7.41 21.79 -28.16
N ALA A 36 -8.65 21.46 -28.49
CA ALA A 36 -9.02 20.25 -29.21
C ALA A 36 -8.59 20.41 -30.68
N LEU A 37 -7.51 19.72 -31.09
CA LEU A 37 -7.22 19.53 -32.51
C LEU A 37 -8.20 18.49 -33.07
N PRO A 38 -8.89 18.76 -34.19
CA PRO A 38 -9.69 17.74 -34.85
C PRO A 38 -8.74 16.72 -35.50
N ALA A 39 -8.86 15.46 -35.09
CA ALA A 39 -8.24 14.34 -35.78
C ALA A 39 -8.77 14.32 -37.22
N ARG A 40 -7.90 14.63 -38.20
CA ARG A 40 -8.25 14.47 -39.61
C ARG A 40 -8.01 13.02 -39.98
N ALA A 41 -9.08 12.32 -40.34
CA ALA A 41 -9.02 10.99 -40.94
C ALA A 41 -8.01 10.99 -42.10
N ALA A 42 -6.95 10.20 -41.96
CA ALA A 42 -5.91 10.08 -42.97
C ALA A 42 -6.37 9.12 -44.06
N THR A 43 -6.45 9.58 -45.31
CA THR A 43 -6.74 8.72 -46.46
C THR A 43 -5.45 8.22 -47.08
N VAL A 44 -5.27 6.92 -47.15
CA VAL A 44 -4.10 6.27 -47.77
C VAL A 44 -4.57 5.54 -49.03
N TYR A 45 -3.84 5.70 -50.12
CA TYR A 45 -4.16 5.08 -51.41
C TYR A 45 -3.30 3.83 -51.61
N ARG A 46 -3.91 2.76 -52.12
CA ARG A 46 -3.19 1.57 -52.55
C ARG A 46 -2.82 1.71 -54.02
N CYS A 47 -1.52 1.67 -54.30
CA CYS A 47 -0.93 1.79 -55.61
C CYS A 47 -0.38 0.44 -56.02
N THR A 48 -0.60 0.05 -57.27
CA THR A 48 0.07 -1.12 -57.85
C THR A 48 0.99 -0.60 -58.93
N ASP A 49 2.28 -0.96 -58.87
CA ASP A 49 3.23 -0.58 -59.90
C ASP A 49 3.10 -1.49 -61.14
N ALA A 50 3.88 -1.20 -62.19
CA ALA A 50 3.85 -1.95 -63.44
C ALA A 50 4.37 -3.40 -63.30
N GLN A 51 5.04 -3.71 -62.19
CA GLN A 51 5.60 -5.01 -61.85
C GLN A 51 4.64 -5.83 -60.97
N GLY A 52 3.55 -5.23 -60.50
CA GLY A 52 2.52 -5.86 -59.67
C GLY A 52 2.76 -5.70 -58.17
N ASP A 53 3.76 -4.92 -57.75
CA ASP A 53 4.04 -4.68 -56.34
C ASP A 53 3.13 -3.58 -55.78
N VAL A 54 2.66 -3.82 -54.55
CA VAL A 54 1.70 -2.95 -53.88
C VAL A 54 2.44 -1.98 -52.96
N ALA A 55 2.29 -0.68 -53.22
CA ALA A 55 2.80 0.39 -52.38
C ALA A 55 1.64 1.25 -51.83
N PHE A 56 1.79 1.75 -50.61
CA PHE A 56 0.81 2.64 -49.98
C PHE A 56 1.33 4.07 -49.99
N SER A 57 0.52 5.02 -50.48
CA SER A 57 0.90 6.42 -50.64
C SER A 57 -0.19 7.35 -50.08
N GLU A 58 0.24 8.44 -49.46
CA GLU A 58 -0.66 9.50 -48.98
C GLU A 58 -1.24 10.36 -50.13
N ASN A 59 -0.61 10.31 -51.31
CA ASN A 59 -1.05 10.98 -52.53
C ASN A 59 -1.58 9.97 -53.57
N PRO A 60 -2.64 10.31 -54.34
CA PRO A 60 -3.23 9.40 -55.32
C PRO A 60 -2.26 9.11 -56.47
N CYS A 61 -2.07 7.83 -56.76
CA CYS A 61 -1.20 7.31 -57.82
C CYS A 61 -2.00 7.01 -59.10
N GLY A 62 -2.39 8.07 -59.82
CA GLY A 62 -2.99 7.95 -61.14
C GLY A 62 -4.43 7.41 -61.17
N THR A 63 -4.91 7.07 -62.37
CA THR A 63 -6.33 6.80 -62.69
C THR A 63 -6.89 5.46 -62.16
N GLY A 64 -6.11 4.70 -61.38
CA GLY A 64 -6.50 3.41 -60.81
C GLY A 64 -6.21 3.30 -59.31
N ALA A 65 -6.08 4.42 -58.59
CA ALA A 65 -5.80 4.41 -57.16
C ALA A 65 -7.05 4.01 -56.37
N ASP A 66 -6.98 2.88 -55.67
CA ASP A 66 -8.02 2.48 -54.72
C ASP A 66 -7.86 3.28 -53.44
N ARG A 67 -8.88 4.08 -53.13
CA ARG A 67 -8.92 4.89 -51.89
C ARG A 67 -9.28 3.99 -50.71
N ILE A 68 -8.37 3.90 -49.75
CA ILE A 68 -8.65 3.24 -48.48
C ILE A 68 -8.94 4.32 -47.45
N GLU A 69 -10.20 4.38 -47.01
CA GLU A 69 -10.60 5.22 -45.90
C GLU A 69 -10.27 4.47 -44.61
N LEU A 70 -9.17 4.89 -43.96
CA LEU A 70 -8.83 4.41 -42.64
C LEU A 70 -9.86 4.98 -41.68
N THR A 71 -10.88 4.19 -41.38
CA THR A 71 -11.78 4.52 -40.29
C THR A 71 -10.97 4.30 -39.01
N ASP A 72 -10.74 5.37 -38.24
CA ASP A 72 -10.17 5.31 -36.89
C ASP A 72 -11.17 4.62 -35.93
N THR A 73 -11.60 3.40 -36.25
CA THR A 73 -12.02 2.50 -35.19
C THR A 73 -10.76 2.19 -34.41
N PRO A 74 -10.65 2.58 -33.13
CA PRO A 74 -9.51 2.20 -32.32
C PRO A 74 -9.46 0.68 -32.33
N THR A 75 -8.53 0.13 -33.10
CA THR A 75 -8.14 -1.27 -32.99
C THR A 75 -7.50 -1.36 -31.61
N ASN A 76 -8.31 -1.65 -30.61
CA ASN A 76 -7.87 -1.92 -29.25
C ASN A 76 -6.70 -2.89 -29.38
N GLY A 77 -5.51 -2.42 -29.01
CA GLY A 77 -4.25 -3.01 -29.42
C GLY A 77 -4.19 -4.50 -29.11
N LEU A 78 -3.58 -5.24 -30.03
CA LEU A 78 -3.10 -6.61 -29.84
C LEU A 78 -4.23 -7.60 -29.49
N GLY A 79 -4.86 -8.14 -30.55
CA GLY A 79 -5.58 -9.41 -30.50
C GLY A 79 -4.65 -10.59 -30.18
N MET A 80 -4.18 -10.66 -28.94
CA MET A 80 -3.85 -11.93 -28.29
C MET A 80 -5.17 -12.42 -27.71
N GLY A 81 -5.89 -13.21 -28.51
CA GLY A 81 -7.29 -13.54 -28.28
C GLY A 81 -7.55 -14.18 -26.92
N VAL A 82 -8.53 -13.62 -26.20
CA VAL A 82 -9.61 -14.37 -25.57
C VAL A 82 -10.80 -13.40 -25.55
N GLU A 83 -11.66 -13.50 -26.55
CA GLU A 83 -12.99 -12.91 -26.51
C GLU A 83 -13.84 -13.84 -25.62
N GLY A 84 -13.71 -13.70 -24.30
CA GLY A 84 -14.31 -14.61 -23.33
C GLY A 84 -14.72 -13.87 -22.05
N ASP A 85 -15.79 -14.35 -21.42
CA ASP A 85 -16.25 -13.81 -20.14
C ASP A 85 -15.22 -14.11 -19.03
N PHE A 86 -14.43 -13.10 -18.67
CA PHE A 86 -13.45 -13.20 -17.58
C PHE A 86 -14.03 -12.94 -16.19
N SER A 87 -15.34 -12.72 -16.07
CA SER A 87 -15.97 -12.35 -14.80
C SER A 87 -15.70 -13.38 -13.69
N GLU A 88 -15.77 -14.68 -14.03
CA GLU A 88 -15.47 -15.78 -13.10
C GLU A 88 -14.01 -15.77 -12.65
N THR A 89 -13.06 -15.58 -13.56
CA THR A 89 -11.63 -15.53 -13.22
C THR A 89 -11.31 -14.31 -12.34
N VAL A 90 -11.91 -13.16 -12.64
CA VAL A 90 -11.78 -11.95 -11.82
C VAL A 90 -12.39 -12.17 -10.44
N GLN A 91 -13.54 -12.83 -10.34
CA GLN A 91 -14.19 -13.16 -9.07
C GLN A 91 -13.35 -14.12 -8.22
N ALA A 92 -12.88 -15.22 -8.80
CA ALA A 92 -12.02 -16.18 -8.12
C ALA A 92 -10.71 -15.54 -7.63
N ASN A 93 -10.11 -14.64 -8.41
CA ASN A 93 -8.92 -13.90 -8.00
C ASN A 93 -9.18 -12.92 -6.84
N ARG A 94 -10.36 -12.27 -6.83
CA ARG A 94 -10.80 -11.42 -5.71
C ARG A 94 -11.01 -12.23 -4.44
N GLU A 95 -11.62 -13.40 -4.54
CA GLU A 95 -11.84 -14.30 -3.40
C GLU A 95 -10.50 -14.77 -2.79
N ARG A 96 -9.56 -15.23 -3.63
CA ARG A 96 -8.22 -15.60 -3.16
C ARG A 96 -7.47 -14.42 -2.51
N ALA A 97 -7.61 -13.22 -3.06
CA ALA A 97 -6.99 -12.03 -2.47
C ALA A 97 -7.56 -11.76 -1.07
N TYR A 98 -8.88 -11.86 -0.94
CA TYR A 98 -9.58 -11.71 0.33
C TYR A 98 -9.14 -12.77 1.37
N GLU A 99 -9.07 -14.05 0.99
CA GLU A 99 -8.60 -15.11 1.87
C GLU A 99 -7.17 -14.88 2.37
N ARG A 100 -6.27 -14.42 1.48
CA ARG A 100 -4.89 -14.07 1.84
C ARG A 100 -4.86 -12.94 2.86
N ASP A 101 -5.70 -11.93 2.72
CA ASP A 101 -5.74 -10.81 3.66
C ASP A 101 -6.31 -11.23 5.02
N VAL A 102 -7.37 -12.04 5.04
CA VAL A 102 -7.89 -12.68 6.27
C VAL A 102 -6.80 -13.50 6.97
N ALA A 103 -6.05 -14.32 6.22
CA ALA A 103 -4.95 -15.12 6.75
C ALA A 103 -3.83 -14.24 7.35
N ARG A 104 -3.47 -13.15 6.66
CA ARG A 104 -2.45 -12.18 7.10
C ARG A 104 -2.82 -11.53 8.43
N HIS A 105 -4.04 -11.04 8.57
CA HIS A 105 -4.50 -10.43 9.83
C HIS A 105 -4.56 -11.44 10.97
N ARG A 106 -5.04 -12.67 10.73
CA ARG A 106 -5.01 -13.76 11.72
C ARG A 106 -3.59 -14.08 12.18
N GLN A 107 -2.63 -14.14 11.26
CA GLN A 107 -1.22 -14.34 11.58
C GLN A 107 -0.68 -13.19 12.44
N ARG A 108 -0.98 -11.94 12.07
CA ARG A 108 -0.54 -10.76 12.82
C ARG A 108 -1.09 -10.75 14.25
N ILE A 109 -2.34 -11.13 14.47
CA ILE A 109 -2.94 -11.26 15.80
C ILE A 109 -2.19 -12.31 16.65
N ARG A 110 -1.87 -13.47 16.06
CA ARG A 110 -1.11 -14.52 16.76
C ARG A 110 0.29 -14.04 17.14
N GLU A 111 0.98 -13.38 16.23
CA GLU A 111 2.30 -12.81 16.48
C GLU A 111 2.26 -11.77 17.61
N LEU A 112 1.36 -10.78 17.52
CA LEU A 112 1.20 -9.75 18.56
C LEU A 112 0.89 -10.35 19.93
N THR A 113 0.08 -11.41 19.97
CA THR A 113 -0.27 -12.11 21.21
C THR A 113 0.96 -12.79 21.82
N ARG A 114 1.71 -13.58 21.02
CA ARG A 114 2.95 -14.22 21.47
C ARG A 114 3.96 -13.21 21.99
N THR A 115 4.25 -12.16 21.21
CA THR A 115 5.22 -11.13 21.62
C THR A 115 4.79 -10.39 22.89
N ARG A 116 3.48 -10.12 23.06
CA ARG A 116 2.94 -9.56 24.30
C ARG A 116 3.24 -10.49 25.48
N ASP A 117 2.91 -11.77 25.32
CA ASP A 117 3.01 -12.75 26.40
C ASP A 117 4.48 -12.96 26.80
N ASP A 118 5.40 -13.03 25.83
CA ASP A 118 6.86 -13.12 26.06
C ASP A 118 7.37 -11.89 26.82
N ARG A 119 6.98 -10.68 26.40
CA ARG A 119 7.40 -9.44 27.07
C ARG A 119 6.85 -9.35 28.49
N LEU A 120 5.58 -9.69 28.69
CA LEU A 120 4.97 -9.70 30.02
C LEU A 120 5.59 -10.77 30.93
N ALA A 121 5.95 -11.94 30.39
CA ALA A 121 6.68 -12.96 31.12
C ALA A 121 8.05 -12.45 31.58
N ALA A 122 8.82 -11.82 30.69
CA ALA A 122 10.12 -11.24 31.01
C ALA A 122 10.04 -10.11 32.06
N LEU A 123 8.99 -9.28 32.04
CA LEU A 123 8.77 -8.26 33.05
C LEU A 123 8.35 -8.85 34.40
N ARG A 124 7.53 -9.90 34.41
CA ARG A 124 7.15 -10.62 35.64
C ARG A 124 8.33 -11.35 36.27
N ALA A 125 9.22 -11.93 35.47
CA ALA A 125 10.47 -12.51 35.96
C ALA A 125 11.33 -11.46 36.68
N ARG A 126 11.53 -10.30 36.04
CA ARG A 126 12.20 -9.15 36.68
C ARG A 126 11.51 -8.68 37.96
N GLN A 127 10.17 -8.70 37.98
CA GLN A 127 9.40 -8.33 39.17
C GLN A 127 9.64 -9.31 40.32
N ALA A 128 9.71 -10.62 40.03
CA ALA A 128 10.00 -11.65 41.03
C ALA A 128 11.40 -11.46 41.64
N ASP A 129 12.40 -11.07 40.84
CA ASP A 129 13.76 -10.85 41.33
C ASP A 129 13.88 -9.61 42.22
N ILE A 130 13.18 -8.52 41.87
CA ILE A 130 13.08 -7.32 42.73
C ILE A 130 12.35 -7.62 44.05
N GLY A 131 11.46 -8.62 44.06
CA GLY A 131 10.78 -9.08 45.28
C GLY A 131 11.70 -9.79 46.27
N LYS A 132 12.78 -10.40 45.78
CA LYS A 132 13.77 -11.14 46.60
C LYS A 132 14.81 -10.21 47.20
N THR A 133 15.15 -9.12 46.51
CA THR A 133 16.06 -8.10 47.02
C THR A 133 15.30 -7.15 47.96
N ARG A 134 15.99 -6.54 48.93
CA ARG A 134 15.45 -5.42 49.73
C ARG A 134 15.30 -4.13 48.88
N ASP A 135 15.05 -4.28 47.58
CA ASP A 135 14.95 -3.18 46.64
C ASP A 135 13.79 -2.24 46.97
N SER A 136 13.99 -0.98 46.64
CA SER A 136 13.12 0.12 47.01
C SER A 136 11.71 -0.02 46.40
N ALA A 137 10.69 0.36 47.16
CA ALA A 137 9.30 0.40 46.69
C ALA A 137 9.12 1.23 45.40
N ALA A 138 9.99 2.22 45.17
CA ALA A 138 10.02 3.00 43.94
C ALA A 138 10.28 2.12 42.70
N ARG A 139 11.23 1.18 42.77
CA ARG A 139 11.55 0.27 41.66
C ARG A 139 10.36 -0.63 41.30
N ARG A 140 9.67 -1.16 42.31
CA ARG A 140 8.43 -1.95 42.13
C ARG A 140 7.32 -1.15 41.44
N ARG A 141 7.16 0.13 41.81
CA ARG A 141 6.15 1.02 41.18
C ARG A 141 6.46 1.30 39.72
N LEU A 142 7.72 1.58 39.38
CA LEU A 142 8.15 1.81 38.00
C LEU A 142 7.92 0.57 37.13
N LEU A 143 8.32 -0.61 37.62
CA LEU A 143 8.11 -1.85 36.87
C LEU A 143 6.61 -2.17 36.69
N ALA A 144 5.78 -1.92 37.71
CA ALA A 144 4.33 -2.08 37.58
C ALA A 144 3.71 -1.09 36.57
N ALA A 145 4.25 0.12 36.45
CA ALA A 145 3.85 1.06 35.40
C ALA A 145 4.26 0.56 34.01
N GLU A 146 5.46 0.01 33.87
CA GLU A 146 5.94 -0.57 32.61
C GLU A 146 5.09 -1.77 32.15
N ILE A 147 4.77 -2.71 33.06
CA ILE A 147 3.88 -3.85 32.78
C ILE A 147 2.53 -3.36 32.24
N ARG A 148 1.93 -2.35 32.88
CA ARG A 148 0.65 -1.77 32.44
C ARG A 148 0.77 -1.10 31.07
N ALA A 149 1.84 -0.34 30.84
CA ALA A 149 2.08 0.33 29.57
C ALA A 149 2.22 -0.68 28.41
N VAL A 150 3.01 -1.74 28.61
CA VAL A 150 3.18 -2.81 27.60
C VAL A 150 1.85 -3.53 27.36
N ALA A 151 1.12 -3.90 28.40
CA ALA A 151 -0.19 -4.54 28.25
C ALA A 151 -1.17 -3.67 27.44
N ASN A 152 -1.23 -2.37 27.75
CA ASN A 152 -2.11 -1.42 27.06
C ASN A 152 -1.73 -1.22 25.59
N ASP A 153 -0.44 -1.06 25.28
CA ASP A 153 0.04 -0.92 23.89
C ASP A 153 -0.34 -2.15 23.04
N TYR A 154 -0.09 -3.36 23.53
CA TYR A 154 -0.46 -4.57 22.79
C TYR A 154 -1.98 -4.76 22.68
N ASN A 155 -2.74 -4.43 23.73
CA ASN A 155 -4.20 -4.51 23.69
C ASN A 155 -4.78 -3.54 22.65
N ALA A 156 -4.21 -2.35 22.51
CA ALA A 156 -4.60 -1.39 21.48
C ALA A 156 -4.31 -1.93 20.08
N ARG A 157 -3.10 -2.46 19.84
CA ARG A 157 -2.74 -3.08 18.55
C ARG A 157 -3.61 -4.27 18.20
N LEU A 158 -3.87 -5.15 19.16
CA LEU A 158 -4.74 -6.32 18.97
C LEU A 158 -6.18 -5.90 18.66
N ARG A 159 -6.69 -4.84 19.28
CA ARG A 159 -8.02 -4.30 18.96
C ARG A 159 -8.08 -3.85 17.51
N LEU A 160 -7.13 -3.04 17.06
CA LEU A 160 -7.08 -2.58 15.66
C LEU A 160 -7.04 -3.73 14.65
N GLU A 161 -6.23 -4.76 14.90
CA GLU A 161 -6.15 -5.93 14.01
C GLU A 161 -7.43 -6.78 14.03
N ARG A 162 -8.08 -6.92 15.19
CA ARG A 162 -9.37 -7.61 15.30
C ARG A 162 -10.48 -6.85 14.59
N ASP A 163 -10.49 -5.53 14.70
CA ASP A 163 -11.48 -4.67 14.03
C ASP A 163 -11.33 -4.75 12.51
N ARG A 164 -10.09 -4.70 12.00
CA ARG A 164 -9.79 -4.90 10.57
C ARG A 164 -10.24 -6.28 10.09
N LEU A 165 -9.93 -7.33 10.85
CA LEU A 165 -10.37 -8.68 10.52
C LEU A 165 -11.90 -8.80 10.53
N ALA A 166 -12.58 -8.19 11.50
CA ALA A 166 -14.03 -8.19 11.58
C ALA A 166 -14.68 -7.46 10.38
N GLN A 167 -14.09 -6.35 9.92
CA GLN A 167 -14.53 -5.64 8.73
C GLN A 167 -14.37 -6.47 7.46
N LEU A 168 -13.29 -7.24 7.35
CA LEU A 168 -13.07 -8.16 6.24
C LEU A 168 -14.09 -9.30 6.30
N VAL A 169 -14.20 -10.01 7.44
CA VAL A 169 -15.04 -11.20 7.60
C VAL A 169 -16.55 -10.92 7.43
N ARG A 170 -16.98 -9.66 7.63
CA ARG A 170 -18.39 -9.29 7.45
C ARG A 170 -18.79 -9.40 5.97
N PRO A 171 -19.82 -10.19 5.61
CA PRO A 171 -20.24 -10.34 4.22
C PRO A 171 -20.72 -8.99 3.64
N PRO A 172 -20.48 -8.73 2.34
CA PRO A 172 -20.78 -7.45 1.70
C PRO A 172 -22.27 -7.05 1.68
N GLY A 173 -23.20 -7.92 2.09
CA GLY A 173 -24.63 -7.61 2.22
C GLY A 173 -25.11 -7.17 3.61
N GLN A 174 -24.25 -7.13 4.63
CA GLN A 174 -24.63 -6.74 6.01
C GLN A 174 -24.01 -5.41 6.48
N ARG A 175 -23.55 -4.56 5.55
CA ARG A 175 -23.15 -3.19 5.86
C ARG A 175 -24.43 -2.39 6.05
N ARG A 176 -24.77 -2.03 7.31
CA ARG A 176 -25.89 -1.11 7.56
C ARG A 176 -25.60 0.21 6.82
N PRO A 177 -26.62 0.81 6.18
CA PRO A 177 -26.49 2.11 5.51
C PRO A 177 -26.05 3.19 6.50
#